data_AF-Q6KAW2-F1
#
_entry.id   AF-Q6KAW2-F1
#
_cell.length_a   1.000
_cell.length_b   1.000
_cell.length_c   1.000
_cell.angle_alpha   90.00
_cell.angle_beta   90.00
_cell.angle_gamma   90.00
#
_symmetry.space_group_name_H-M   'P 1'
#
loop_
_entity.id
_entity.type
_entity.pdbx_description
1 polymer ?
#
loop_
_entity_poly.entity_id
_entity_poly.type
_entity_poly.pdbx_seq_one_letter_code
_entity_poly.pdbx_strand_id
1 'polypeptide(L)' 'EISRVIPAIKYLLKVYPDILISVDTFRSEVAEQSIKAGASLVNDISGGRYDPKMLNVV' A
#
# COMPACT_ATOMS: atom_id res chain seq x y z
N GLU A 1 3.02 4.37 -10.30
CA GLU A 1 2.10 3.67 -9.37
C GLU A 1 1.84 4.53 -8.13
N ILE A 2 2.90 4.90 -7.38
CA ILE A 2 2.82 5.79 -6.20
C ILE A 2 2.00 7.06 -6.45
N SER A 3 2.29 7.79 -7.53
CA SER A 3 1.56 9.03 -7.89
C SER A 3 0.06 8.85 -8.12
N ARG A 4 -0.41 7.62 -8.36
CA ARG A 4 -1.83 7.28 -8.48
C ARG A 4 -2.43 6.81 -7.16
N VAL A 5 -1.70 5.96 -6.43
CA VAL A 5 -2.20 5.27 -5.23
C VAL A 5 -2.26 6.20 -4.02
N ILE A 6 -1.21 6.99 -3.78
CA ILE A 6 -1.12 7.83 -2.57
C ILE A 6 -2.23 8.90 -2.50
N PRO A 7 -2.55 9.64 -3.58
CA PRO A 7 -3.66 10.60 -3.52
C PRO A 7 -5.01 9.93 -3.24
N ALA A 8 -5.24 8.72 -3.79
CA ALA A 8 -6.47 7.98 -3.57
C ALA A 8 -6.63 7.53 -2.12
N ILE A 9 -5.58 6.96 -1.50
CA ILE A 9 -5.58 6.56 -0.09
C ILE A 9 -5.93 7.75 0.80
N LYS A 10 -5.21 8.87 0.63
CA LYS A 10 -5.42 10.08 1.43
C LYS A 10 -6.82 10.65 1.28
N TYR A 11 -7.35 10.65 0.06
CA TYR A 11 -8.72 11.11 -0.19
C TYR A 11 -9.75 10.20 0.48
N LEU A 12 -9.60 8.87 0.33
CA LEU A 12 -10.52 7.90 0.91
C LEU A 12 -10.56 7.98 2.44
N LEU A 13 -9.40 8.05 3.10
CA LEU A 13 -9.33 8.20 4.56
C LEU A 13 -9.89 9.55 5.04
N LYS A 14 -9.78 10.60 4.23
CA LYS A 14 -10.40 11.89 4.54
C LYS A 14 -11.93 11.83 4.52
N VAL A 15 -12.51 11.08 3.58
CA VAL A 15 -13.97 10.96 3.42
C VAL A 15 -14.54 9.89 4.35
N TYR A 16 -13.79 8.81 4.58
CA TYR A 16 -14.17 7.65 5.37
C TYR A 16 -13.04 7.32 6.37
N PRO A 17 -13.00 7.98 7.54
CA PRO A 17 -11.88 7.86 8.48
C PRO A 17 -11.59 6.42 8.96
N ASP A 18 -12.62 5.59 9.04
CA ASP A 18 -12.52 4.22 9.58
C ASP A 18 -12.42 3.13 8.50
N ILE A 19 -12.34 3.49 7.21
CA ILE A 19 -12.24 2.49 6.14
C ILE A 19 -10.87 1.80 6.16
N LEU A 20 -10.87 0.47 6.04
CA LEU A 20 -9.64 -0.29 5.83
C LEU A 20 -9.29 -0.30 4.34
N ILE A 21 -8.04 -0.01 4.02
CA ILE A 21 -7.57 0.08 2.62
C ILE A 21 -6.51 -0.99 2.38
N SER A 22 -6.76 -1.86 1.40
CA SER A 22 -5.77 -2.78 0.84
C SER A 22 -5.14 -2.19 -0.42
N VAL A 23 -3.82 -2.30 -0.56
CA VAL A 23 -3.08 -1.91 -1.77
C VAL A 23 -2.54 -3.15 -2.46
N ASP A 24 -2.92 -3.32 -3.72
CA ASP A 24 -2.46 -4.41 -4.57
C ASP A 24 -1.14 -4.03 -5.25
N THR A 25 -0.03 -4.55 -4.75
CA THR A 25 1.30 -4.28 -5.29
C THR A 25 2.31 -5.34 -4.88
N PHE A 26 3.26 -5.64 -5.78
CA PHE A 26 4.42 -6.48 -5.51
C PHE A 26 5.71 -5.67 -5.35
N ARG A 27 5.63 -4.34 -5.27
CA ARG A 27 6.78 -3.42 -5.18
C ARG A 27 6.88 -2.87 -3.76
N SER A 28 7.99 -3.16 -3.08
CA SER A 28 8.21 -2.75 -1.68
C SER A 28 8.12 -1.23 -1.50
N GLU A 29 8.62 -0.44 -2.46
CA GLU A 29 8.54 1.03 -2.41
C GLU A 29 7.07 1.53 -2.45
N VAL A 30 6.21 0.88 -3.25
CA VAL A 30 4.79 1.25 -3.32
C VAL A 30 4.09 0.86 -2.02
N ALA A 31 4.37 -0.32 -1.49
CA ALA A 31 3.85 -0.78 -0.21
C ALA A 31 4.24 0.17 0.94
N GLU A 32 5.53 0.53 1.04
CA GLU A 32 6.04 1.41 2.10
C GLU A 32 5.37 2.79 2.07
N GLN A 33 5.29 3.40 0.89
CA GLN A 33 4.64 4.70 0.74
C GLN A 33 3.12 4.62 1.01
N SER A 34 2.49 3.50 0.66
CA SER A 34 1.06 3.27 0.91
C SER A 34 0.76 3.12 2.39
N ILE A 35 1.57 2.36 3.14
CA ILE A 35 1.48 2.23 4.59
C ILE A 35 1.64 3.60 5.25
N LYS A 36 2.66 4.37 4.84
CA LYS A 36 2.86 5.75 5.34
C LYS A 36 1.70 6.69 5.01
N ALA A 37 0.95 6.42 3.94
CA ALA A 37 -0.25 7.18 3.58
C ALA A 37 -1.52 6.71 4.33
N GLY A 38 -1.47 5.58 5.04
CA GLY A 38 -2.56 5.05 5.86
C GLY A 38 -3.22 3.78 5.31
N ALA A 39 -2.62 3.09 4.32
CA ALA A 39 -3.08 1.77 3.94
C ALA A 39 -2.95 0.78 5.11
N SER A 40 -3.92 -0.13 5.23
CA SER A 40 -4.03 -1.09 6.33
C SER A 40 -3.53 -2.48 5.95
N LEU A 41 -3.51 -2.79 4.65
CA LEU A 41 -3.13 -4.10 4.12
C LEU A 41 -2.36 -3.92 2.81
N VAL A 42 -1.37 -4.78 2.58
CA VAL A 42 -0.70 -4.94 1.29
C VAL A 42 -1.04 -6.32 0.74
N ASN A 43 -1.58 -6.35 -0.47
CA ASN A 43 -1.82 -7.58 -1.21
C ASN A 43 -0.71 -7.77 -2.23
N ASP A 44 0.27 -8.63 -1.92
CA ASP A 44 1.32 -9.01 -2.86
C ASP A 44 1.03 -10.40 -3.43
N ILE A 45 0.60 -10.44 -4.70
CA ILE A 45 0.32 -11.67 -5.44
C ILE A 45 1.54 -12.60 -5.55
N SER A 46 2.76 -12.07 -5.43
CA SER A 46 3.99 -12.84 -5.50
C SER A 46 4.40 -13.45 -4.15
N GLY A 47 3.83 -12.97 -3.04
CA GLY A 47 4.22 -13.36 -1.68
C GLY A 47 5.68 -13.03 -1.36
N GLY A 48 6.16 -11.86 -1.76
CA GLY A 48 7.53 -11.38 -1.53
C GLY A 48 8.57 -11.91 -2.52
N ARG A 49 8.17 -12.68 -3.54
CA ARG A 49 9.12 -13.29 -4.49
C ARG A 49 9.63 -12.33 -5.56
N TYR A 50 8.86 -11.30 -5.93
CA TYR A 50 9.26 -10.35 -6.98
C TYR A 50 10.07 -9.19 -6.43
N ASP A 51 9.90 -8.85 -5.16
CA ASP A 51 10.71 -7.84 -4.48
C ASP A 51 11.20 -8.40 -3.13
N PRO A 52 12.49 -8.76 -3.02
CA PRO A 52 13.08 -9.29 -1.79
C PRO A 52 12.94 -8.36 -0.58
N LYS A 53 12.68 -7.07 -0.78
CA LYS A 53 12.48 -6.10 0.30
C LYS A 53 11.05 -6.06 0.81
N MET A 54 10.08 -6.69 0.12
CA MET A 54 8.66 -6.62 0.48
C MET A 54 8.43 -7.04 1.93
N LEU A 55 8.94 -8.20 2.34
CA LEU A 55 8.74 -8.74 3.69
C LEU A 55 9.45 -7.95 4.80
N ASN A 56 10.34 -7.01 4.46
CA ASN A 56 10.93 -6.09 5.43
C ASN A 56 10.08 -4.82 5.63
N VAL A 57 9.13 -4.57 4.72
CA VAL A 57 8.26 -3.38 4.73
C VAL A 57 6.93 -3.66 5.43
N VAL A 58 6.37 -4.85 5.24
CA VAL A 58 5.07 -5.29 5.83
C VAL A 58 5.21 -5.94 7.19
#